data_AF-X6CGH3-F1
#
_entry.id   AF-X6CGH3-F1
#
_cell.length_a   1.000
_cell.length_b   1.000
_cell.length_c   1.000
_cell.angle_alpha   90.00
_cell.angle_beta   90.00
_cell.angle_gamma   90.00
#
_symmetry.space_group_name_H-M   'P 1'
#
loop_
_entity.id
_entity.type
_entity.pdbx_description
1 polymer ?
#
loop_
_entity_poly.entity_id
_entity_poly.type
_entity_poly.pdbx_seq_one_letter_code
_entity_poly.pdbx_strand_id
1 'polypeptide(L)'
;MATKTDPAREIADICKRLAKPSEQPGDRHLAAIFGVNQWSRDFYEIVFSISDRLELLSKIVAELDLDEDQRIEISEHIAKVNSAFGRGSLLNAWNSQGTGASILRGPHAAAISVLSGQVRARISYPKLDDAEAKEIIELIDTLLSWLYDIQLGEQDFIRQALIDGLQRCRTRMDRLNWLGWGYTVESLREVIGAYLALERGFPEPQDNTSAAAILKKTWTVLKVISDKIGMAGDVRDKGQFLIEMYGWCAVARDSGIAGLIASALAK
;
A
#
# COMPACT_ATOMS: atom_id res chain seq x y z
N MET A 1 1.34 2.83 -25.89
CA MET A 1 0.54 3.39 -24.78
C MET A 1 0.77 2.51 -23.57
N ALA A 2 1.07 3.10 -22.41
CA ALA A 2 1.21 2.32 -21.16
C ALA A 2 -0.11 1.59 -20.86
N THR A 3 -0.03 0.30 -20.53
CA THR A 3 -1.20 -0.49 -20.14
C THR A 3 -1.75 0.09 -18.85
N LYS A 4 -3.03 0.44 -18.80
CA LYS A 4 -3.68 0.90 -17.57
C LYS A 4 -4.21 -0.27 -16.75
N THR A 5 -4.25 -0.11 -15.44
CA THR A 5 -4.93 -1.01 -14.51
C THR A 5 -5.78 -0.21 -13.51
N ASP A 6 -6.50 -0.93 -12.66
CA ASP A 6 -7.46 -0.40 -11.69
C ASP A 6 -7.61 -1.38 -10.51
N PRO A 7 -8.16 -0.95 -9.35
CA PRO A 7 -8.28 -1.78 -8.16
C PRO A 7 -9.06 -3.08 -8.37
N ALA A 8 -10.12 -3.06 -9.18
CA ALA A 8 -10.92 -4.26 -9.45
C ALA A 8 -10.14 -5.26 -10.31
N ARG A 9 -9.47 -4.78 -11.36
CA ARG A 9 -8.63 -5.62 -12.22
C ARG A 9 -7.50 -6.26 -11.45
N GLU A 10 -6.86 -5.48 -10.57
CA GLU A 10 -5.86 -5.97 -9.65
C GLU A 10 -6.44 -7.12 -8.85
N ILE A 11 -7.42 -6.90 -7.97
CA ILE A 11 -7.98 -7.96 -7.11
C ILE A 11 -8.33 -9.24 -7.89
N ALA A 12 -8.94 -9.09 -9.08
CA ALA A 12 -9.25 -10.22 -9.94
C ALA A 12 -8.01 -11.06 -10.33
N ASP A 13 -6.88 -10.41 -10.63
CA ASP A 13 -5.62 -11.08 -10.93
C ASP A 13 -5.07 -11.87 -9.69
N ILE A 14 -5.37 -11.49 -8.43
CA ILE A 14 -4.90 -12.17 -7.17
C ILE A 14 -5.76 -13.37 -7.02
N CYS A 15 -7.06 -13.16 -7.15
CA CYS A 15 -8.00 -14.24 -7.05
C CYS A 15 -7.62 -15.32 -8.06
N LYS A 16 -7.28 -14.94 -9.29
CA LYS A 16 -6.80 -15.88 -10.32
C LYS A 16 -5.47 -16.55 -9.97
N ARG A 17 -4.47 -15.81 -9.47
CA ARG A 17 -3.16 -16.36 -9.06
C ARG A 17 -3.29 -17.34 -7.89
N LEU A 18 -4.14 -17.02 -6.92
CA LEU A 18 -4.34 -17.76 -5.67
C LEU A 18 -5.46 -18.81 -5.75
N ALA A 19 -6.21 -18.84 -6.85
CA ALA A 19 -7.25 -19.83 -7.09
C ALA A 19 -6.70 -21.25 -7.32
N LYS A 20 -5.40 -21.52 -7.31
CA LYS A 20 -4.91 -22.90 -7.44
C LYS A 20 -5.30 -23.72 -6.19
N PRO A 21 -5.85 -24.94 -6.32
CA PRO A 21 -6.28 -25.70 -5.16
C PRO A 21 -5.05 -26.26 -4.45
N SER A 22 -5.11 -26.40 -3.14
CA SER A 22 -4.03 -26.98 -2.35
C SER A 22 -4.59 -27.68 -1.12
N GLU A 23 -4.05 -28.87 -0.82
CA GLU A 23 -4.35 -29.60 0.42
C GLU A 23 -3.64 -28.98 1.63
N GLN A 24 -2.68 -28.08 1.40
CA GLN A 24 -2.01 -27.37 2.48
C GLN A 24 -2.95 -26.35 3.13
N PRO A 25 -2.78 -26.09 4.44
CA PRO A 25 -3.37 -24.94 5.09
C PRO A 25 -3.11 -23.64 4.32
N GLY A 26 -4.10 -22.73 4.30
CA GLY A 26 -4.03 -21.49 3.53
C GLY A 26 -2.81 -20.64 3.81
N ASP A 27 -2.39 -20.53 5.07
CA ASP A 27 -1.17 -19.81 5.47
C ASP A 27 0.11 -20.36 4.80
N ARG A 28 0.29 -21.69 4.75
CA ARG A 28 1.40 -22.36 4.07
C ARG A 28 1.32 -22.20 2.57
N HIS A 29 0.11 -22.32 2.02
CA HIS A 29 -0.12 -22.16 0.59
C HIS A 29 0.25 -20.73 0.11
N LEU A 30 -0.24 -19.71 0.81
CA LEU A 30 0.06 -18.32 0.50
C LEU A 30 1.55 -18.02 0.69
N ALA A 31 2.15 -18.46 1.80
CA ALA A 31 3.58 -18.31 2.05
C ALA A 31 4.42 -18.89 0.91
N ALA A 32 4.06 -20.07 0.40
CA ALA A 32 4.73 -20.70 -0.73
C ALA A 32 4.54 -19.93 -2.05
N ILE A 33 3.34 -19.43 -2.36
CA ILE A 33 3.09 -18.66 -3.59
C ILE A 33 3.87 -17.34 -3.62
N PHE A 34 3.99 -16.68 -2.47
CA PHE A 34 4.67 -15.39 -2.36
C PHE A 34 6.15 -15.52 -2.02
N GLY A 35 6.64 -16.72 -1.69
CA GLY A 35 8.05 -16.94 -1.36
C GLY A 35 8.46 -16.27 -0.04
N VAL A 36 7.58 -16.30 0.95
CA VAL A 36 7.81 -15.71 2.29
C VAL A 36 7.66 -16.78 3.38
N ASN A 37 8.18 -16.51 4.57
CA ASN A 37 8.00 -17.41 5.71
C ASN A 37 6.57 -17.30 6.27
N GLN A 38 5.96 -18.43 6.62
CA GLN A 38 4.65 -18.47 7.28
C GLN A 38 4.65 -17.61 8.56
N TRP A 39 3.62 -16.79 8.75
CA TRP A 39 3.48 -15.89 9.92
C TRP A 39 4.61 -14.87 10.12
N SER A 40 5.46 -14.66 9.12
CA SER A 40 6.46 -13.59 9.13
C SER A 40 5.81 -12.21 8.95
N ARG A 41 6.57 -11.15 9.22
CA ARG A 41 6.17 -9.78 8.92
C ARG A 41 5.71 -9.62 7.46
N ASP A 42 6.48 -10.15 6.51
CA ASP A 42 6.15 -10.07 5.08
C ASP A 42 4.87 -10.84 4.73
N PHE A 43 4.63 -11.97 5.40
CA PHE A 43 3.38 -12.71 5.23
C PHE A 43 2.16 -11.89 5.65
N TYR A 44 2.22 -11.26 6.83
CA TYR A 44 1.13 -10.39 7.29
C TYR A 44 0.98 -9.15 6.41
N GLU A 45 2.08 -8.56 5.97
CA GLU A 45 2.08 -7.42 5.05
C GLU A 45 1.32 -7.74 3.75
N ILE A 46 1.54 -8.94 3.20
CA ILE A 46 0.81 -9.42 2.02
C ILE A 46 -0.68 -9.55 2.33
N VAL A 47 -1.05 -10.25 3.41
CA VAL A 47 -2.46 -10.45 3.78
C VAL A 47 -3.18 -9.12 4.00
N PHE A 48 -2.58 -8.20 4.75
CA PHE A 48 -3.15 -6.88 5.01
C PHE A 48 -3.24 -6.03 3.76
N SER A 49 -2.22 -6.04 2.89
CA SER A 49 -2.27 -5.30 1.62
C SER A 49 -3.43 -5.76 0.73
N ILE A 50 -3.76 -7.06 0.73
CA ILE A 50 -4.91 -7.59 -0.01
C ILE A 50 -6.22 -7.11 0.62
N SER A 51 -6.35 -7.20 1.94
CA SER A 51 -7.54 -6.76 2.67
C SER A 51 -7.80 -5.26 2.52
N ASP A 52 -6.77 -4.41 2.67
CA ASP A 52 -6.86 -2.97 2.47
C ASP A 52 -7.31 -2.64 1.05
N ARG A 53 -6.84 -3.42 0.08
CA ARG A 53 -7.22 -3.23 -1.32
C ARG A 53 -8.67 -3.60 -1.60
N LEU A 54 -9.18 -4.64 -0.96
CA LEU A 54 -10.59 -5.00 -1.01
C LEU A 54 -11.46 -3.93 -0.33
N GLU A 55 -11.00 -3.36 0.79
CA GLU A 55 -11.71 -2.26 1.46
C GLU A 55 -11.78 -1.01 0.58
N LEU A 56 -10.69 -0.62 -0.07
CA LEU A 56 -10.70 0.49 -1.03
C LEU A 56 -11.68 0.21 -2.18
N LEU A 57 -11.69 -1.01 -2.71
CA LEU A 57 -12.63 -1.37 -3.77
C LEU A 57 -14.09 -1.24 -3.28
N SER A 58 -14.40 -1.66 -2.05
CA SER A 58 -15.73 -1.45 -1.44
C SER A 58 -16.10 0.04 -1.36
N LYS A 59 -15.17 0.91 -0.94
CA LYS A 59 -15.39 2.37 -0.90
C LYS A 59 -15.69 2.93 -2.28
N ILE A 60 -14.92 2.52 -3.30
CA ILE A 60 -15.15 2.95 -4.69
C ILE A 60 -16.53 2.48 -5.17
N VAL A 61 -16.91 1.23 -4.92
CA VAL A 61 -18.21 0.68 -5.31
C VAL A 61 -19.37 1.48 -4.68
N ALA A 62 -19.22 1.91 -3.43
CA ALA A 62 -20.21 2.76 -2.76
C ALA A 62 -20.38 4.14 -3.42
N GLU A 63 -19.40 4.60 -4.20
CA GLU A 63 -19.44 5.88 -4.92
C GLU A 63 -19.85 5.74 -6.40
N LEU A 64 -19.96 4.51 -6.91
CA LEU A 64 -20.39 4.24 -8.27
C LEU A 64 -21.90 4.49 -8.43
N ASP A 65 -22.28 4.85 -9.66
CA ASP A 65 -23.67 5.00 -10.08
C ASP A 65 -24.25 3.63 -10.45
N LEU A 66 -24.48 2.82 -9.41
CA LEU A 66 -25.09 1.49 -9.47
C LEU A 66 -26.44 1.52 -8.77
N ASP A 67 -27.39 0.73 -9.28
CA ASP A 67 -28.61 0.43 -8.52
C ASP A 67 -28.27 -0.26 -7.20
N GLU A 68 -29.17 -0.09 -6.23
CA GLU A 68 -28.94 -0.53 -4.86
C GLU A 68 -28.74 -2.05 -4.77
N ASP A 69 -29.49 -2.82 -5.54
CA ASP A 69 -29.40 -4.29 -5.56
C ASP A 69 -28.03 -4.75 -6.09
N GLN A 70 -27.57 -4.19 -7.21
CA GLN A 70 -26.21 -4.47 -7.73
C GLN A 70 -25.12 -4.08 -6.74
N ARG A 71 -25.25 -2.90 -6.12
CA ARG A 71 -24.27 -2.41 -5.13
C ARG A 71 -24.14 -3.35 -3.94
N ILE A 72 -25.27 -3.83 -3.41
CA ILE A 72 -25.31 -4.81 -2.32
C ILE A 72 -24.65 -6.12 -2.77
N GLU A 73 -25.06 -6.67 -3.92
CA GLU A 73 -24.52 -7.93 -4.46
C GLU A 73 -22.99 -7.87 -4.63
N ILE A 74 -22.48 -6.79 -5.24
CA ILE A 74 -21.05 -6.59 -5.44
C ILE A 74 -20.31 -6.50 -4.09
N SER A 75 -20.88 -5.76 -3.13
CA SER A 75 -20.30 -5.60 -1.80
C SER A 75 -20.19 -6.95 -1.08
N GLU A 76 -21.19 -7.82 -1.24
CA GLU A 76 -21.15 -9.20 -0.74
C GLU A 76 -20.05 -10.04 -1.42
N HIS A 77 -19.87 -9.91 -2.74
CA HIS A 77 -18.77 -10.58 -3.44
C HIS A 77 -17.40 -10.13 -2.93
N ILE A 78 -17.19 -8.82 -2.72
CA ILE A 78 -15.94 -8.28 -2.17
C ILE A 78 -15.71 -8.80 -0.75
N ALA A 79 -16.73 -8.75 0.11
CA ALA A 79 -16.65 -9.27 1.47
C ALA A 79 -16.33 -10.77 1.48
N LYS A 80 -16.90 -11.54 0.55
CA LYS A 80 -16.61 -12.96 0.43
C LYS A 80 -15.16 -13.21 0.03
N VAL A 81 -14.64 -12.48 -0.96
CA VAL A 81 -13.21 -12.56 -1.32
C VAL A 81 -12.32 -12.20 -0.12
N ASN A 82 -12.67 -11.17 0.65
CA ASN A 82 -11.90 -10.81 1.85
C ASN A 82 -11.88 -11.94 2.89
N SER A 83 -13.00 -12.67 3.05
CA SER A 83 -13.06 -13.82 3.96
C SER A 83 -12.13 -14.98 3.59
N ALA A 84 -11.68 -15.06 2.32
CA ALA A 84 -10.68 -16.03 1.87
C ALA A 84 -9.29 -15.80 2.51
N PHE A 85 -9.03 -14.60 3.02
CA PHE A 85 -7.80 -14.22 3.71
C PHE A 85 -7.95 -14.15 5.23
N GLY A 86 -9.15 -14.49 5.75
CA GLY A 86 -9.41 -14.55 7.18
C GLY A 86 -8.86 -15.82 7.84
N ARG A 87 -8.79 -15.80 9.18
CA ARG A 87 -8.28 -16.91 10.02
C ARG A 87 -8.85 -18.27 9.65
N GLY A 88 -10.14 -18.35 9.35
CA GLY A 88 -10.80 -19.61 8.97
C GLY A 88 -10.21 -20.23 7.69
N SER A 89 -9.90 -19.42 6.68
CA SER A 89 -9.30 -19.90 5.43
C SER A 89 -7.80 -20.18 5.57
N LEU A 90 -7.10 -19.41 6.42
CA LEU A 90 -5.66 -19.57 6.63
C LEU A 90 -5.30 -20.86 7.39
N LEU A 91 -6.15 -21.29 8.33
CA LEU A 91 -5.88 -22.46 9.17
C LEU A 91 -6.41 -23.79 8.60
N ASN A 92 -7.26 -23.74 7.58
CA ASN A 92 -7.83 -24.91 6.93
C ASN A 92 -7.20 -25.16 5.57
N ALA A 93 -7.33 -26.39 5.04
CA ALA A 93 -6.83 -26.73 3.72
C ALA A 93 -7.43 -25.81 2.66
N TRP A 94 -6.58 -25.20 1.82
CA TRP A 94 -6.94 -24.11 0.91
C TRP A 94 -8.01 -24.47 -0.12
N ASN A 95 -8.13 -25.76 -0.47
CA ASN A 95 -9.14 -26.31 -1.35
C ASN A 95 -10.48 -26.64 -0.67
N SER A 96 -10.59 -26.52 0.66
CA SER A 96 -11.80 -26.89 1.40
C SER A 96 -13.00 -26.01 1.00
N GLN A 97 -14.20 -26.60 1.02
CA GLN A 97 -15.42 -25.89 0.67
C GLN A 97 -15.63 -24.68 1.60
N GLY A 98 -15.86 -23.51 1.00
CA GLY A 98 -16.05 -22.26 1.74
C GLY A 98 -14.75 -21.62 2.24
N THR A 99 -13.59 -22.09 1.78
CA THR A 99 -12.27 -21.50 2.08
C THR A 99 -11.51 -21.13 0.80
N GLY A 100 -10.52 -20.24 0.94
CA GLY A 100 -9.41 -20.09 -0.01
C GLY A 100 -9.76 -20.23 -1.49
N ALA A 101 -9.22 -21.25 -2.14
CA ALA A 101 -9.42 -21.50 -3.57
C ALA A 101 -10.89 -21.67 -3.97
N SER A 102 -11.74 -22.26 -3.12
CA SER A 102 -13.16 -22.44 -3.46
C SER A 102 -13.92 -21.10 -3.54
N ILE A 103 -13.53 -20.12 -2.71
CA ILE A 103 -14.05 -18.75 -2.78
C ILE A 103 -13.48 -18.03 -4.01
N LEU A 104 -12.16 -18.09 -4.20
CA LEU A 104 -11.46 -17.32 -5.24
C LEU A 104 -11.72 -17.83 -6.66
N ARG A 105 -12.09 -19.11 -6.83
CA ARG A 105 -12.58 -19.69 -8.11
C ARG A 105 -14.04 -19.41 -8.38
N GLY A 106 -14.80 -19.10 -7.33
CA GLY A 106 -16.24 -18.93 -7.39
C GLY A 106 -16.65 -17.69 -8.19
N PRO A 107 -17.97 -17.41 -8.23
CA PRO A 107 -18.49 -16.26 -8.96
C PRO A 107 -17.96 -14.92 -8.44
N HIS A 108 -17.46 -14.87 -7.20
CA HIS A 108 -17.02 -13.64 -6.54
C HIS A 108 -15.86 -12.94 -7.26
N ALA A 109 -14.81 -13.68 -7.66
CA ALA A 109 -13.68 -13.09 -8.37
C ALA A 109 -14.07 -12.61 -9.79
N ALA A 110 -14.97 -13.35 -10.44
CA ALA A 110 -15.47 -12.98 -11.77
C ALA A 110 -16.33 -11.71 -11.70
N ALA A 111 -17.21 -11.60 -10.71
CA ALA A 111 -18.02 -10.41 -10.47
C ALA A 111 -17.14 -9.17 -10.28
N ILE A 112 -16.10 -9.27 -9.45
CA ILE A 112 -15.12 -8.17 -9.26
C ILE A 112 -14.43 -7.82 -10.59
N SER A 113 -14.03 -8.81 -11.38
CA SER A 113 -13.36 -8.55 -12.67
C SER A 113 -14.23 -7.78 -13.66
N VAL A 114 -15.56 -7.99 -13.65
CA VAL A 114 -16.49 -7.30 -14.55
C VAL A 114 -16.61 -5.81 -14.21
N LEU A 115 -16.42 -5.45 -12.94
CA LEU A 115 -16.48 -4.06 -12.47
C LEU A 115 -15.31 -3.19 -12.93
N SER A 116 -14.24 -3.79 -13.44
CA SER A 116 -13.06 -3.07 -13.90
C SER A 116 -13.41 -1.94 -14.87
N GLY A 117 -14.39 -2.12 -15.75
CA GLY A 117 -14.82 -1.06 -16.68
C GLY A 117 -15.37 0.19 -15.97
N GLN A 118 -16.24 0.02 -14.98
CA GLN A 118 -16.85 1.10 -14.22
C GLN A 118 -15.87 1.72 -13.22
N VAL A 119 -15.09 0.90 -12.53
CA VAL A 119 -14.03 1.35 -11.61
C VAL A 119 -13.00 2.18 -12.36
N ARG A 120 -12.59 1.75 -13.56
CA ARG A 120 -11.61 2.46 -14.40
C ARG A 120 -12.08 3.85 -14.83
N ALA A 121 -13.39 4.08 -14.93
CA ALA A 121 -13.94 5.40 -15.21
C ALA A 121 -13.77 6.38 -14.02
N ARG A 122 -13.64 5.87 -12.79
CA ARG A 122 -13.37 6.67 -11.58
C ARG A 122 -11.88 6.74 -11.24
N ILE A 123 -11.21 5.60 -11.24
CA ILE A 123 -9.80 5.48 -10.88
C ILE A 123 -9.08 4.53 -11.83
N SER A 124 -8.07 5.04 -12.49
CA SER A 124 -7.18 4.25 -13.35
C SER A 124 -5.79 4.81 -13.31
N TYR A 125 -4.80 3.94 -13.47
CA TYR A 125 -3.41 4.35 -13.45
C TYR A 125 -2.54 3.43 -14.31
N PRO A 126 -1.35 3.89 -14.73
CA PRO A 126 -0.41 3.05 -15.47
C PRO A 126 -0.02 1.82 -14.65
N LYS A 127 0.01 0.66 -15.31
CA LYS A 127 0.62 -0.55 -14.80
C LYS A 127 2.12 -0.47 -15.08
N LEU A 128 2.93 -0.68 -14.05
CA LEU A 128 4.38 -0.78 -14.19
C LEU A 128 4.73 -2.05 -14.94
N ASP A 129 5.69 -1.96 -15.85
CA ASP A 129 6.35 -3.14 -16.38
C ASP A 129 7.41 -3.70 -15.42
N ASP A 130 7.89 -4.91 -15.72
CA ASP A 130 8.86 -5.60 -14.84
C ASP A 130 10.20 -4.85 -14.73
N ALA A 131 10.58 -4.07 -15.75
CA ALA A 131 11.81 -3.28 -15.73
C ALA A 131 11.64 -2.02 -14.86
N GLU A 132 10.54 -1.30 -15.02
CA GLU A 132 10.18 -0.14 -14.19
C GLU A 132 10.04 -0.54 -12.71
N ALA A 133 9.37 -1.65 -12.43
CA ALA A 133 9.24 -2.18 -11.07
C ALA A 133 10.61 -2.49 -10.46
N LYS A 134 11.50 -3.15 -11.22
CA LYS A 134 12.86 -3.47 -10.79
C LYS A 134 13.68 -2.22 -10.48
N GLU A 135 13.65 -1.22 -11.36
CA GLU A 135 14.36 0.04 -11.14
C GLU A 135 13.90 0.77 -9.87
N ILE A 136 12.59 0.77 -9.59
CA ILE A 136 12.06 1.37 -8.37
C ILE A 136 12.51 0.58 -7.13
N ILE A 137 12.50 -0.75 -7.20
CA ILE A 137 13.01 -1.60 -6.11
C ILE A 137 14.51 -1.29 -5.85
N GLU A 138 15.32 -1.13 -6.90
CA GLU A 138 16.73 -0.76 -6.77
C GLU A 138 16.93 0.62 -6.11
N LEU A 139 16.07 1.59 -6.42
CA LEU A 139 16.07 2.91 -5.77
C LEU A 139 15.71 2.82 -4.28
N ILE A 140 14.71 2.00 -3.95
CA ILE A 140 14.31 1.74 -2.56
C ILE A 140 15.44 1.04 -1.81
N ASP A 141 16.07 0.03 -2.40
CA ASP A 141 17.18 -0.73 -1.79
C ASP A 141 18.40 0.17 -1.56
N THR A 142 18.69 1.07 -2.50
CA THR A 142 19.75 2.08 -2.33
C THR A 142 19.46 3.04 -1.17
N LEU A 143 18.21 3.47 -1.03
CA LEU A 143 17.80 4.35 0.06
C LEU A 143 17.83 3.61 1.41
N LEU A 144 17.33 2.37 1.45
CA LEU A 144 17.36 1.51 2.63
C LEU A 144 18.78 1.25 3.10
N SER A 145 19.70 0.86 2.21
CA SER A 145 21.11 0.65 2.55
C SER A 145 21.68 1.90 3.20
N TRP A 146 21.46 3.06 2.59
CA TRP A 146 21.94 4.32 3.14
C TRP A 146 21.31 4.65 4.51
N LEU A 147 20.01 4.41 4.68
CA LEU A 147 19.33 4.58 5.98
C LEU A 147 19.83 3.59 7.04
N TYR A 148 20.36 2.42 6.67
CA TYR A 148 21.00 1.53 7.64
C TYR A 148 22.41 1.99 8.01
N ASP A 149 23.13 2.59 7.06
CA ASP A 149 24.52 3.02 7.24
C ASP A 149 24.65 4.30 8.08
N ILE A 150 23.65 5.18 8.04
CA ILE A 150 23.67 6.41 8.84
C ILE A 150 23.36 6.11 10.31
N GLN A 151 24.22 6.59 11.21
CA GLN A 151 23.95 6.64 12.64
C GLN A 151 23.37 8.02 12.97
N LEU A 152 22.12 8.05 13.44
CA LEU A 152 21.59 9.23 14.13
C LEU A 152 21.84 9.06 15.64
N GLY A 153 21.92 10.18 16.36
CA GLY A 153 22.05 10.19 17.82
C GLY A 153 20.77 9.67 18.52
N GLU A 154 20.65 9.95 19.83
CA GLU A 154 19.48 9.51 20.60
C GLU A 154 18.16 9.97 19.97
N GLN A 155 17.18 9.06 19.90
CA GLN A 155 15.84 9.20 19.28
C GLN A 155 15.75 9.04 17.75
N ASP A 156 16.25 7.89 17.26
CA ASP A 156 16.27 7.50 15.85
C ASP A 156 14.94 6.90 15.31
N PHE A 157 13.81 7.35 15.85
CA PHE A 157 12.48 6.84 15.49
C PHE A 157 12.13 7.12 14.02
N ILE A 158 12.57 8.25 13.49
CA ILE A 158 12.29 8.70 12.12
C ILE A 158 12.94 7.78 11.09
N ARG A 159 14.23 7.47 11.24
CA ARG A 159 14.94 6.58 10.33
C ARG A 159 14.31 5.20 10.39
N GLN A 160 13.92 4.75 11.57
CA GLN A 160 13.22 3.49 11.74
C GLN A 160 11.85 3.50 11.03
N ALA A 161 11.06 4.56 11.14
CA ALA A 161 9.78 4.71 10.43
C ALA A 161 9.97 4.75 8.90
N LEU A 162 11.00 5.44 8.42
CA LEU A 162 11.39 5.47 7.01
C LEU A 162 11.79 4.07 6.51
N ILE A 163 12.65 3.39 7.27
CA ILE A 163 13.06 2.01 6.98
C ILE A 163 11.82 1.11 6.93
N ASP A 164 10.93 1.20 7.91
CA ASP A 164 9.74 0.35 7.98
C ASP A 164 8.79 0.59 6.81
N GLY A 165 8.53 1.84 6.46
CA GLY A 165 7.68 2.18 5.31
C GLY A 165 8.30 1.80 3.97
N LEU A 166 9.61 2.01 3.80
CA LEU A 166 10.34 1.60 2.60
C LEU A 166 10.41 0.08 2.46
N GLN A 167 10.59 -0.66 3.56
CA GLN A 167 10.52 -2.12 3.56
C GLN A 167 9.13 -2.62 3.15
N ARG A 168 8.05 -2.04 3.68
CA ARG A 168 6.68 -2.41 3.28
C ARG A 168 6.46 -2.14 1.78
N CYS A 169 6.85 -0.95 1.33
CA CYS A 169 6.82 -0.54 -0.07
C CYS A 169 7.57 -1.55 -0.97
N ARG A 170 8.80 -1.90 -0.60
CA ARG A 170 9.63 -2.89 -1.27
C ARG A 170 8.95 -4.27 -1.33
N THR A 171 8.50 -4.81 -0.20
CA THR A 171 7.85 -6.13 -0.12
C THR A 171 6.59 -6.17 -0.99
N ARG A 172 5.79 -5.10 -0.98
CA ARG A 172 4.60 -4.98 -1.83
C ARG A 172 4.96 -5.01 -3.31
N MET A 173 5.95 -4.23 -3.73
CA MET A 173 6.38 -4.20 -5.14
C MET A 173 6.97 -5.53 -5.60
N ASP A 174 7.79 -6.17 -4.75
CA ASP A 174 8.48 -7.42 -5.06
C ASP A 174 7.54 -8.65 -5.05
N ARG A 175 6.57 -8.70 -4.12
CA ARG A 175 5.76 -9.92 -3.89
C ARG A 175 4.37 -9.84 -4.49
N LEU A 176 3.76 -8.67 -4.39
CA LEU A 176 2.39 -8.50 -4.82
C LEU A 176 2.29 -8.15 -6.30
N ASN A 177 3.36 -7.86 -7.04
CA ASN A 177 3.41 -7.56 -8.50
C ASN A 177 2.39 -6.52 -9.02
N TRP A 178 1.58 -5.96 -8.14
CA TRP A 178 0.47 -5.07 -8.46
C TRP A 178 0.02 -4.42 -7.18
N LEU A 179 0.48 -3.20 -7.04
CA LEU A 179 -0.31 -2.13 -6.48
C LEU A 179 -0.08 -0.99 -7.44
N GLY A 180 -1.15 -0.51 -8.06
CA GLY A 180 -1.20 0.86 -8.51
C GLY A 180 -0.45 1.75 -7.57
N TRP A 181 0.48 2.51 -8.13
CA TRP A 181 1.39 3.37 -7.40
C TRP A 181 0.71 4.22 -6.33
N GLY A 182 -0.61 4.48 -6.40
CA GLY A 182 -1.37 5.18 -5.38
C GLY A 182 -1.10 4.72 -3.94
N TYR A 183 -1.02 3.40 -3.68
CA TYR A 183 -0.82 2.88 -2.32
C TYR A 183 0.66 2.79 -1.91
N THR A 184 1.54 2.51 -2.87
CA THR A 184 3.00 2.62 -2.69
C THR A 184 3.38 4.06 -2.35
N VAL A 185 2.75 5.03 -3.01
CA VAL A 185 2.85 6.47 -2.73
C VAL A 185 2.15 6.81 -1.41
N GLU A 186 1.06 6.16 -1.03
CA GLU A 186 0.38 6.38 0.26
C GLU A 186 1.25 5.98 1.46
N SER A 187 1.90 4.81 1.43
CA SER A 187 2.86 4.46 2.49
C SER A 187 4.09 5.36 2.49
N LEU A 188 4.48 5.91 1.33
CA LEU A 188 5.49 6.98 1.28
C LEU A 188 4.94 8.32 1.82
N ARG A 189 3.66 8.65 1.62
CA ARG A 189 2.97 9.83 2.16
C ARG A 189 2.89 9.78 3.67
N GLU A 190 2.55 8.64 4.26
CA GLU A 190 2.51 8.44 5.71
C GLU A 190 3.88 8.69 6.34
N VAL A 191 4.93 8.20 5.68
CA VAL A 191 6.33 8.37 6.13
C VAL A 191 6.78 9.84 6.03
N ILE A 192 6.48 10.53 4.92
CA ILE A 192 6.81 11.96 4.75
C ILE A 192 5.96 12.82 5.71
N GLY A 193 4.68 12.49 5.89
CA GLY A 193 3.73 13.21 6.74
C GLY A 193 4.09 13.11 8.23
N ALA A 194 4.45 11.91 8.69
CA ALA A 194 4.96 11.70 10.05
C ALA A 194 6.23 12.53 10.31
N TYR A 195 7.08 12.68 9.31
CA TYR A 195 8.29 13.51 9.41
C TYR A 195 7.98 15.02 9.40
N LEU A 196 7.14 15.52 8.49
CA LEU A 196 6.79 16.95 8.42
C LEU A 196 6.09 17.43 9.69
N ALA A 197 5.31 16.56 10.34
CA ALA A 197 4.71 16.83 11.64
C ALA A 197 5.77 17.00 12.75
N LEU A 198 6.90 16.29 12.65
CA LEU A 198 8.02 16.37 13.60
C LEU A 198 8.95 17.56 13.32
N GLU A 199 9.24 17.90 12.06
CA GLU A 199 10.00 19.11 11.71
C GLU A 199 9.34 20.37 12.29
N ARG A 200 8.00 20.38 12.36
CA ARG A 200 7.22 21.45 13.00
C ARG A 200 7.23 21.41 14.54
N GLY A 201 7.73 20.32 15.13
CA GLY A 201 7.99 20.17 16.56
C GLY A 201 9.44 20.51 16.97
N PHE A 202 10.36 20.69 16.03
CA PHE A 202 11.72 21.16 16.28
C PHE A 202 11.83 22.66 15.99
N PRO A 203 12.40 23.49 16.90
CA PRO A 203 12.37 24.94 16.76
C PRO A 203 13.03 25.51 15.50
N GLU A 204 14.10 24.90 14.96
CA GLU A 204 14.67 25.30 13.65
C GLU A 204 15.37 24.14 12.92
N PRO A 205 15.31 24.07 11.57
CA PRO A 205 16.05 23.09 10.75
C PRO A 205 17.57 23.14 10.89
N GLN A 206 18.11 24.25 11.42
CA GLN A 206 19.55 24.43 11.62
C GLN A 206 20.10 23.58 12.77
N ASP A 207 19.24 23.12 13.69
CA ASP A 207 19.66 22.35 14.87
C ASP A 207 19.86 20.85 14.59
N ASN A 208 19.49 20.35 13.41
CA ASN A 208 19.68 18.93 13.04
C ASN A 208 20.01 18.72 11.55
N THR A 209 21.27 18.95 11.20
CA THR A 209 21.83 18.76 9.84
C THR A 209 21.65 17.34 9.31
N SER A 210 21.65 16.32 10.17
CA SER A 210 21.47 14.92 9.78
C SER A 210 20.03 14.65 9.30
N ALA A 211 19.03 15.22 9.97
CA ALA A 211 17.62 15.09 9.58
C ALA A 211 17.34 15.76 8.22
N ALA A 212 17.93 16.93 7.98
CA ALA A 212 17.85 17.63 6.69
C ALA A 212 18.47 16.83 5.53
N ALA A 213 19.57 16.09 5.78
CA ALA A 213 20.20 15.23 4.78
C ALA A 213 19.29 14.02 4.43
N ILE A 214 18.65 13.41 5.43
CA ILE A 214 17.67 12.32 5.25
C ILE A 214 16.50 12.77 4.40
N LEU A 215 15.94 13.94 4.69
CA LEU A 215 14.88 14.54 3.89
C LEU A 215 15.27 14.70 2.44
N LYS A 216 16.40 15.38 2.20
CA LYS A 216 16.83 15.70 0.84
C LYS A 216 17.04 14.44 0.01
N LYS A 217 17.65 13.41 0.59
CA LYS A 217 17.89 12.15 -0.12
C LYS A 217 16.61 11.35 -0.33
N THR A 218 15.76 11.24 0.69
CA THR A 218 14.44 10.58 0.59
C THR A 218 13.59 11.27 -0.48
N TRP A 219 13.48 12.59 -0.42
CA TRP A 219 12.76 13.39 -1.41
C TRP A 219 13.31 13.23 -2.83
N THR A 220 14.64 13.19 -2.99
CA THR A 220 15.25 12.99 -4.31
C THR A 220 14.86 11.64 -4.89
N VAL A 221 14.92 10.57 -4.09
CA VAL A 221 14.51 9.23 -4.51
C VAL A 221 13.02 9.20 -4.86
N LEU A 222 12.18 9.79 -4.01
CA LEU A 222 10.74 9.90 -4.24
C LEU A 222 10.39 10.63 -5.53
N LYS A 223 11.10 11.72 -5.81
CA LYS A 223 10.91 12.49 -7.04
C LYS A 223 11.26 11.66 -8.26
N VAL A 224 12.39 10.93 -8.23
CA VAL A 224 12.80 10.03 -9.32
C VAL A 224 11.74 8.93 -9.53
N ILE A 225 11.21 8.34 -8.45
CA ILE A 225 10.13 7.36 -8.52
C ILE A 225 8.87 7.99 -9.15
N SER A 226 8.44 9.17 -8.70
CA SER A 226 7.27 9.89 -9.23
C SER A 226 7.42 10.26 -10.71
N ASP A 227 8.60 10.72 -11.13
CA ASP A 227 8.90 11.10 -12.51
C ASP A 227 8.91 9.87 -13.44
N LYS A 228 9.47 8.74 -12.97
CA LYS A 228 9.46 7.46 -13.72
C LYS A 228 8.06 6.88 -13.90
N ILE A 229 7.22 6.96 -12.88
CA ILE A 229 5.84 6.47 -12.91
C ILE A 229 4.95 7.30 -13.87
N GLY A 230 5.46 8.38 -14.44
CA GLY A 230 4.75 9.13 -15.46
C GLY A 230 3.61 9.96 -14.89
N MET A 231 3.78 10.54 -13.68
CA MET A 231 2.94 11.66 -13.20
C MET A 231 3.16 12.96 -14.02
N ALA A 232 3.34 12.84 -15.34
CA ALA A 232 3.35 13.96 -16.27
C ALA A 232 1.92 14.38 -16.69
N GLY A 233 0.89 13.64 -16.23
CA GLY A 233 -0.50 13.77 -16.71
C GLY A 233 -1.40 14.80 -16.00
N ASP A 234 -1.18 15.15 -14.74
CA ASP A 234 -2.04 16.15 -14.07
C ASP A 234 -1.27 16.98 -13.03
N VAL A 235 -0.96 18.22 -13.43
CA VAL A 235 -0.39 19.26 -12.55
C VAL A 235 -1.32 19.56 -11.37
N ARG A 236 -2.63 19.30 -11.54
CA ARG A 236 -3.65 19.44 -10.49
C ARG A 236 -3.48 18.40 -9.38
N ASP A 237 -3.13 17.15 -9.71
CA ASP A 237 -2.89 16.09 -8.72
C ASP A 237 -1.54 16.24 -8.03
N LYS A 238 -0.52 16.80 -8.69
CA LYS A 238 0.75 17.17 -8.04
C LYS A 238 0.58 18.34 -7.07
N GLY A 239 -0.21 19.34 -7.47
CA GLY A 239 -0.59 20.47 -6.62
C GLY A 239 -1.45 20.03 -5.45
N GLN A 240 -2.45 19.18 -5.68
CA GLN A 240 -3.30 18.60 -4.65
C GLN A 240 -2.52 17.62 -3.75
N PHE A 241 -1.60 16.82 -4.28
CA PHE A 241 -0.68 16.00 -3.49
C PHE A 241 0.18 16.87 -2.55
N LEU A 242 0.77 17.96 -3.06
CA LEU A 242 1.53 18.90 -2.25
C LEU A 242 0.62 19.64 -1.26
N ILE A 243 -0.55 20.12 -1.67
CA ILE A 243 -1.49 20.87 -0.82
C ILE A 243 -2.16 19.96 0.23
N GLU A 244 -2.46 18.71 -0.07
CA GLU A 244 -2.97 17.71 0.87
C GLU A 244 -1.87 17.30 1.84
N MET A 245 -0.64 17.09 1.37
CA MET A 245 0.50 16.87 2.26
C MET A 245 0.74 18.06 3.20
N TYR A 246 0.72 19.29 2.68
CA TYR A 246 0.86 20.51 3.51
C TYR A 246 -0.37 20.77 4.40
N GLY A 247 -1.57 20.42 3.93
CA GLY A 247 -2.88 20.63 4.55
C GLY A 247 -3.18 19.63 5.67
N TRP A 248 -2.88 18.34 5.49
CA TRP A 248 -2.90 17.34 6.56
C TRP A 248 -1.91 17.69 7.67
N CYS A 249 -0.73 18.20 7.30
CA CYS A 249 0.22 18.73 8.28
C CYS A 249 -0.27 20.02 8.97
N ALA A 250 -1.19 20.78 8.36
CA ALA A 250 -1.83 21.94 8.96
C ALA A 250 -3.02 21.55 9.86
N VAL A 251 -3.79 20.53 9.50
CA VAL A 251 -4.87 19.97 10.34
C VAL A 251 -4.32 19.24 11.56
N ALA A 252 -3.17 18.57 11.44
CA ALA A 252 -2.45 17.97 12.58
C ALA A 252 -1.99 19.01 13.63
N ARG A 253 -1.85 20.29 13.24
CA ARG A 253 -1.57 21.42 14.15
C ARG A 253 -2.79 21.76 15.02
N ASP A 254 -4.00 21.61 14.49
CA ASP A 254 -5.27 21.94 15.18
C ASP A 254 -5.90 20.74 15.91
N SER A 255 -5.54 19.50 15.55
CA SER A 255 -6.17 18.27 16.09
C SER A 255 -5.46 17.64 17.29
N GLY A 256 -4.56 18.36 17.97
CA GLY A 256 -4.09 17.98 19.32
C GLY A 256 -3.18 16.74 19.41
N ILE A 257 -2.84 16.08 18.31
CA ILE A 257 -1.92 14.92 18.30
C ILE A 257 -0.50 15.32 18.72
N ALA A 258 -0.09 16.58 18.50
CA ALA A 258 1.14 17.14 19.05
C ALA A 258 1.19 17.10 20.59
N GLY A 259 0.04 17.14 21.28
CA GLY A 259 -0.04 17.03 22.73
C GLY A 259 0.20 15.61 23.26
N LEU A 260 -0.09 14.57 22.47
CA LEU A 260 0.15 13.18 22.85
C LEU A 260 1.62 12.78 22.71
N ILE A 261 2.34 13.36 21.74
CA ILE A 261 3.79 13.14 21.59
C ILE A 261 4.59 14.00 22.58
N ALA A 262 4.18 15.26 22.80
CA ALA A 262 4.83 16.13 23.79
C ALA A 262 4.66 15.62 25.25
N SER A 263 3.53 15.01 25.59
CA SER A 263 3.31 14.42 26.91
C SER A 263 4.03 13.08 27.13
N ALA A 264 4.38 12.36 26.06
CA ALA A 264 5.20 11.16 26.12
C ALA A 264 6.71 11.48 26.28
N LEU A 265 7.14 12.67 25.86
CA LEU A 265 8.52 13.15 25.96
C LEU A 265 8.81 13.97 27.25
N ALA A 266 7.80 14.19 28.11
CA ALA A 266 7.91 14.94 29.35
C ALA A 266 8.06 14.06 30.61
N LYS A 267 8.59 12.83 30.47
CA LYS A 267 8.98 11.97 31.58
C LYS A 267 10.43 11.53 31.47
#